data_AF-A0A660PY51-F1
#
_entry.id   AF-A0A660PY51-F1
#
_cell.length_a   1.000
_cell.length_b   1.000
_cell.length_c   1.000
_cell.angle_alpha   90.00
_cell.angle_beta   90.00
_cell.angle_gamma   90.00
#
_symmetry.space_group_name_H-M   'P 1'
#
loop_
_entity.id
_entity.type
_entity.pdbx_description
1 polymer ?
#
loop_
_entity_poly.entity_id
_entity_poly.type
_entity_poly.pdbx_seq_one_letter_code
_entity_poly.pdbx_strand_id
1 'polypeptide(L)'
;MPNSVNRYEEPMNQDFTHTILGKTDLKVHRFGLSAAHRGAEEDIFPHLSAHNPGVVSYTATRWRYLLRRPRGWPKDSRVPTAGECYRFVLSNPNVHVCLTAPSNVKHLEENLAALEDGPLSAEDHAFMCKVGDAVHSKKKLLG
;
A
#
# COMPACT_ATOMS: atom_id res chain seq x y z
N MET A 1 4.53 27.41 46.39
CA MET A 1 5.39 26.53 45.55
C MET A 1 4.47 25.63 44.74
N PRO A 2 4.32 25.82 43.42
CA PRO A 2 3.48 24.93 42.61
C PRO A 2 4.25 23.66 42.24
N ASN A 3 3.62 22.51 42.47
CA ASN A 3 4.11 21.19 42.07
C ASN A 3 4.29 21.14 40.55
N SER A 4 5.51 20.88 40.10
CA SER A 4 5.83 20.49 38.74
C SER A 4 5.32 19.07 38.50
N VAL A 5 4.18 18.95 37.84
CA VAL A 5 3.72 17.68 37.29
C VAL A 5 4.74 17.24 36.24
N ASN A 6 5.43 16.14 36.53
CA ASN A 6 6.45 15.53 35.69
C ASN A 6 5.78 15.08 34.37
N ARG A 7 6.02 15.81 33.28
CA ARG A 7 5.29 15.66 32.00
C ARG A 7 5.98 14.73 30.99
N TYR A 8 6.85 13.82 31.45
CA TYR A 8 7.74 13.03 30.58
C TYR A 8 7.85 11.55 30.92
N GLU A 9 6.85 10.95 31.59
CA GLU A 9 6.78 9.49 31.75
C GLU A 9 5.42 8.96 31.28
N GLU A 10 5.14 9.13 29.99
CA GLU A 10 4.22 8.24 29.28
C GLU A 10 5.10 7.14 28.69
N PRO A 11 4.96 5.86 29.10
CA PRO A 11 5.71 4.79 28.49
C PRO A 11 5.31 4.74 27.02
N MET A 12 6.30 4.84 26.14
CA MET A 12 6.15 4.64 24.70
C MET A 12 5.70 3.20 24.44
N ASN A 13 4.41 2.93 24.65
CA ASN A 13 3.77 1.69 24.26
C ASN A 13 3.41 1.78 22.77
N GLN A 14 4.39 2.15 21.94
CA GLN A 14 4.32 1.99 20.50
C GLN A 14 4.58 0.51 20.24
N ASP A 15 3.52 -0.29 20.25
CA ASP A 15 3.58 -1.59 19.60
C ASP A 15 4.01 -1.37 18.15
N PHE A 16 4.96 -2.18 17.64
CA PHE A 16 5.59 -2.04 16.31
C PHE A 16 4.56 -1.96 15.17
N THR A 17 3.34 -2.44 15.44
CA THR A 17 2.22 -2.52 14.51
C THR A 17 1.61 -1.16 14.16
N HIS A 18 1.71 -0.13 15.01
CA HIS A 18 1.02 1.15 14.79
C HIS A 18 1.72 2.37 15.39
N THR A 19 1.29 3.54 14.95
CA THR A 19 1.66 4.85 15.53
C THR A 19 0.40 5.65 15.84
N ILE A 20 0.57 6.72 16.62
CA ILE A 20 -0.47 7.72 16.87
C ILE A 20 -0.34 8.86 15.87
N LEU A 21 -1.47 9.32 15.32
CA LEU A 21 -1.50 10.46 14.40
C LEU A 21 -1.29 11.78 15.17
N GLY A 22 -0.06 12.28 15.19
CA GLY A 22 0.27 13.54 15.85
C GLY A 22 0.01 13.48 17.36
N LYS A 23 -0.75 14.44 17.89
CA LYS A 23 -1.21 14.49 19.31
C LYS A 23 -2.68 14.06 19.46
N THR A 24 -3.18 13.23 18.55
CA THR A 24 -4.53 12.66 18.64
C THR A 24 -4.48 11.30 19.34
N ASP A 25 -5.61 10.62 19.50
CA ASP A 25 -5.65 9.22 19.93
C ASP A 25 -5.89 8.25 18.76
N LEU A 26 -5.80 8.74 17.51
CA LEU A 26 -6.06 7.94 16.31
C LEU A 26 -4.85 7.07 15.98
N LYS A 27 -5.08 5.75 15.92
CA LYS A 27 -4.09 4.77 15.50
C LYS A 27 -3.95 4.74 13.98
N VAL A 28 -2.71 4.64 13.51
CA VAL A 28 -2.37 4.49 12.09
C VAL A 28 -1.46 3.28 11.92
N HIS A 29 -1.88 2.34 11.06
CA HIS A 29 -1.06 1.20 10.65
C HIS A 29 -0.45 1.45 9.28
N ARG A 30 0.78 0.95 9.11
CA ARG A 30 1.53 1.05 7.85
C ARG A 30 2.02 -0.34 7.45
N PHE A 31 1.70 -0.78 6.24
CA PHE A 31 2.23 -2.03 5.71
C PHE A 31 2.32 -2.02 4.19
N GLY A 32 3.10 -2.96 3.66
CA GLY A 32 3.29 -3.11 2.23
C GLY A 32 2.13 -3.85 1.60
N LEU A 33 1.43 -3.21 0.65
CA LEU A 33 0.40 -3.84 -0.18
C LEU A 33 0.72 -3.60 -1.65
N SER A 34 0.59 -4.64 -2.46
CA SER A 34 0.74 -4.55 -3.92
C SER A 34 0.03 -5.72 -4.57
N ALA A 35 -0.21 -5.69 -5.87
CA ALA A 35 -0.80 -6.83 -6.58
C ALA A 35 0.02 -8.13 -6.40
N ALA A 36 1.34 -8.03 -6.21
CA ALA A 36 2.23 -9.17 -5.95
C ALA A 36 2.32 -9.59 -4.46
N HIS A 37 1.77 -8.80 -3.53
CA HIS A 37 1.75 -9.10 -2.10
C HIS A 37 0.42 -8.65 -1.53
N ARG A 38 -0.56 -9.55 -1.60
CA ARG A 38 -1.95 -9.35 -1.17
C ARG A 38 -2.27 -9.98 0.19
N GLY A 39 -1.30 -10.62 0.86
CA GLY A 39 -1.53 -11.35 2.12
C GLY A 39 -2.15 -10.53 3.25
N ALA A 40 -2.00 -9.19 3.24
CA ALA A 40 -2.71 -8.32 4.17
C ALA A 40 -4.25 -8.44 4.08
N GLU A 41 -4.79 -8.88 2.95
CA GLU A 41 -6.22 -9.15 2.78
C GLU A 41 -6.74 -10.28 3.67
N GLU A 42 -5.87 -11.25 3.97
CA GLU A 42 -6.19 -12.40 4.82
C GLU A 42 -5.69 -12.18 6.25
N ASP A 43 -4.45 -11.67 6.39
CA ASP A 43 -3.75 -11.63 7.68
C ASP A 43 -4.02 -10.36 8.50
N ILE A 44 -4.50 -9.28 7.86
CA ILE A 44 -4.59 -7.95 8.49
C ILE A 44 -6.03 -7.40 8.43
N PHE A 45 -6.62 -7.29 7.24
CA PHE A 45 -7.93 -6.63 7.06
C PHE A 45 -9.06 -7.20 7.91
N PRO A 46 -9.20 -8.52 8.12
CA PRO A 46 -10.23 -9.07 9.00
C PRO A 46 -10.16 -8.58 10.45
N HIS A 47 -9.00 -8.08 10.88
CA HIS A 47 -8.74 -7.65 12.26
C HIS A 47 -8.82 -6.12 12.45
N LEU A 48 -8.97 -5.33 11.39
CA LEU A 48 -8.97 -3.87 11.48
C LEU A 48 -10.26 -3.30 12.09
N SER A 49 -11.39 -4.00 11.96
CA SER A 49 -12.71 -3.51 12.35
C SER A 49 -12.83 -3.20 13.85
N ALA A 50 -12.08 -3.89 14.70
CA ALA A 50 -12.11 -3.70 16.15
C ALA A 50 -11.66 -2.30 16.59
N HIS A 51 -10.80 -1.64 15.81
CA HIS A 51 -10.20 -0.36 16.17
C HIS A 51 -10.31 0.71 15.08
N ASN A 52 -10.84 0.34 13.91
CA ASN A 52 -11.02 1.19 12.73
C ASN A 52 -9.89 2.21 12.50
N PRO A 53 -8.62 1.75 12.44
CA PRO A 53 -7.51 2.66 12.37
C PRO A 53 -7.33 3.25 10.97
N GLY A 54 -6.58 4.35 10.88
CA GLY A 54 -6.07 4.81 9.59
C GLY A 54 -5.11 3.78 9.00
N VAL A 55 -5.21 3.51 7.70
CA VAL A 55 -4.37 2.54 7.00
C VAL A 55 -3.61 3.21 5.88
N VAL A 56 -2.28 3.10 5.95
CA VAL A 56 -1.37 3.65 4.95
C VAL A 56 -0.61 2.50 4.29
N SER A 57 -0.85 2.32 2.99
CA SER A 57 -0.09 1.40 2.15
C SER A 57 1.22 2.03 1.68
N TYR A 58 2.27 1.20 1.57
CA TYR A 58 3.48 1.53 0.84
C TYR A 58 3.86 0.41 -0.15
N THR A 59 4.78 0.72 -1.07
CA THR A 59 5.33 -0.24 -2.07
C THR A 59 4.31 -0.82 -3.05
N ALA A 60 3.27 -0.07 -3.42
CA ALA A 60 2.25 -0.48 -4.40
C ALA A 60 2.83 -0.97 -5.74
N THR A 61 3.91 -0.35 -6.25
CA THR A 61 4.60 -0.76 -7.48
C THR A 61 5.53 -1.96 -7.31
N ARG A 62 5.60 -2.49 -6.07
CA ARG A 62 6.56 -3.48 -5.60
C ARG A 62 7.97 -3.11 -6.05
N TRP A 63 8.51 -1.96 -5.64
CA TRP A 63 9.85 -1.50 -6.03
C TRP A 63 10.07 -1.52 -7.57
N ARG A 64 9.05 -1.14 -8.33
CA ARG A 64 9.00 -1.17 -9.81
C ARG A 64 9.00 -2.58 -10.43
N TYR A 65 8.94 -3.66 -9.67
CA TYR A 65 8.87 -5.02 -10.23
C TYR A 65 7.57 -5.27 -11.00
N LEU A 66 6.45 -4.65 -10.61
CA LEU A 66 5.19 -4.74 -11.35
C LEU A 66 5.21 -3.95 -12.66
N LEU A 67 6.07 -2.94 -12.78
CA LEU A 67 6.19 -2.08 -13.97
C LEU A 67 7.09 -2.69 -15.05
N ARG A 68 7.54 -3.93 -14.84
CA ARG A 68 8.44 -4.66 -15.72
C ARG A 68 7.74 -5.92 -16.19
N ARG A 69 7.97 -6.30 -17.44
CA ARG A 69 7.44 -7.54 -17.99
C ARG A 69 7.98 -8.74 -17.20
N PRO A 70 7.11 -9.55 -16.54
CA PRO A 70 7.55 -10.76 -15.85
C PRO A 70 8.15 -11.78 -16.84
N ARG A 71 9.01 -12.69 -16.34
CA ARG A 71 9.58 -13.76 -17.18
C ARG A 71 8.46 -14.71 -17.61
N GLY A 72 8.40 -15.04 -18.91
CA GLY A 72 7.33 -15.88 -19.46
C GLY A 72 6.01 -15.14 -19.70
N TRP A 73 5.94 -13.84 -19.40
CA TRP A 73 4.78 -13.03 -19.77
C TRP A 73 4.75 -12.81 -21.29
N PRO A 74 3.58 -12.87 -21.95
CA PRO A 74 3.50 -12.70 -23.40
C PRO A 74 4.09 -11.35 -23.85
N LYS A 75 4.84 -11.37 -24.96
CA LYS A 75 5.57 -10.19 -25.45
C LYS A 75 4.63 -9.04 -25.79
N ASP A 76 3.51 -9.35 -26.43
CA ASP A 76 2.53 -8.36 -26.89
C ASP A 76 1.50 -7.98 -25.83
N SER A 77 1.56 -8.60 -24.63
CA SER A 77 0.73 -8.20 -23.51
C SER A 77 1.27 -6.94 -22.84
N ARG A 78 0.32 -6.10 -22.39
CA ARG A 78 0.61 -4.89 -21.61
C ARG A 78 1.21 -5.23 -20.24
N VAL A 79 1.88 -4.24 -19.65
CA VAL A 79 2.36 -4.25 -18.27
C VAL A 79 1.65 -3.14 -17.49
N PRO A 80 1.50 -3.28 -16.16
CA PRO A 80 0.93 -2.23 -15.33
C PRO A 80 1.68 -0.91 -15.43
N THR A 81 0.92 0.19 -15.36
CA THR A 81 1.42 1.53 -15.07
C THR A 81 1.59 1.73 -13.55
N ALA A 82 2.29 2.79 -13.16
CA ALA A 82 2.38 3.17 -11.74
C ALA A 82 1.00 3.57 -11.17
N GLY A 83 0.22 4.32 -11.95
CA GLY A 83 -1.15 4.70 -11.61
C GLY A 83 -2.03 3.50 -11.31
N GLU A 84 -2.03 2.47 -12.17
CA GLU A 84 -2.79 1.23 -11.92
C GLU A 84 -2.33 0.52 -10.64
N CYS A 85 -1.03 0.54 -10.31
CA CYS A 85 -0.55 -0.02 -9.05
C CYS A 85 -1.12 0.72 -7.83
N TYR A 86 -1.19 2.05 -7.87
CA TYR A 86 -1.75 2.85 -6.78
C TYR A 86 -3.27 2.69 -6.69
N ARG A 87 -3.98 2.74 -7.83
CA ARG A 87 -5.42 2.52 -7.92
C ARG A 87 -5.82 1.12 -7.48
N PHE A 88 -5.02 0.10 -7.78
CA PHE A 88 -5.25 -1.27 -7.29
C PHE A 88 -5.33 -1.30 -5.77
N VAL A 89 -4.35 -0.69 -5.09
CA VAL A 89 -4.32 -0.61 -3.62
C VAL A 89 -5.48 0.24 -3.10
N LEU A 90 -5.74 1.40 -3.69
CA LEU A 90 -6.81 2.32 -3.28
C LEU A 90 -8.23 1.79 -3.59
N SER A 91 -8.36 0.77 -4.43
CA SER A 91 -9.64 0.08 -4.66
C SER A 91 -10.04 -0.78 -3.45
N ASN A 92 -9.13 -1.04 -2.51
CA ASN A 92 -9.47 -1.71 -1.26
C ASN A 92 -10.07 -0.70 -0.25
N PRO A 93 -11.31 -0.90 0.21
CA PRO A 93 -11.99 0.05 1.09
C PRO A 93 -11.34 0.22 2.47
N ASN A 94 -10.47 -0.72 2.88
CA ASN A 94 -9.73 -0.60 4.13
C ASN A 94 -8.49 0.30 4.02
N VAL A 95 -8.04 0.65 2.82
CA VAL A 95 -6.85 1.48 2.61
C VAL A 95 -7.25 2.93 2.45
N HIS A 96 -6.70 3.79 3.31
CA HIS A 96 -7.02 5.22 3.35
C HIS A 96 -5.99 6.06 2.58
N VAL A 97 -4.72 5.63 2.59
CA VAL A 97 -3.62 6.34 1.92
C VAL A 97 -2.73 5.33 1.20
N CYS A 98 -2.29 5.66 -0.02
CA CYS A 98 -1.23 4.94 -0.72
C CYS A 98 -0.03 5.86 -0.93
N LEU A 99 1.11 5.54 -0.32
CA LEU A 99 2.33 6.32 -0.50
C LEU A 99 2.93 6.09 -1.89
N THR A 100 3.22 7.19 -2.58
CA THR A 100 3.91 7.20 -3.86
C THR A 100 5.31 7.81 -3.70
N ALA A 101 6.24 7.47 -4.60
CA ALA A 101 7.60 8.02 -4.62
C ALA A 101 7.99 8.40 -6.06
N PRO A 102 7.34 9.41 -6.66
CA PRO A 102 7.69 9.89 -7.99
C PRO A 102 9.10 10.48 -7.97
N SER A 103 9.90 10.15 -8.98
CA SER A 103 11.29 10.64 -9.10
C SER A 103 11.40 12.02 -9.77
N ASN A 104 10.32 12.53 -10.35
CA ASN A 104 10.27 13.82 -11.04
C ASN A 104 8.82 14.34 -11.08
N VAL A 105 8.66 15.60 -11.49
CA VAL A 105 7.34 16.28 -11.57
C VAL A 105 6.39 15.57 -12.53
N LYS A 106 6.87 15.10 -13.69
CA LYS A 106 6.04 14.36 -14.65
C LYS A 106 5.41 13.11 -14.04
N HIS A 107 6.18 12.31 -13.30
CA HIS A 107 5.64 11.13 -12.59
C HIS A 107 4.64 11.54 -11.50
N LEU A 108 4.82 12.69 -10.85
CA LEU A 108 3.86 13.20 -9.88
C LEU A 108 2.54 13.56 -10.57
N GLU A 109 2.58 14.28 -11.70
CA GLU A 109 1.42 14.65 -12.51
C GLU A 109 0.67 13.40 -13.01
N GLU A 110 1.39 12.39 -13.51
CA GLU A 110 0.81 11.11 -13.93
C GLU A 110 0.11 10.38 -12.76
N ASN A 111 0.67 10.43 -11.56
CA ASN A 111 0.04 9.81 -10.38
C ASN A 111 -1.23 10.56 -9.96
N LEU A 112 -1.23 11.89 -10.02
CA LEU A 112 -2.40 12.71 -9.70
C LEU A 112 -3.51 12.48 -10.72
N ALA A 113 -3.19 12.46 -12.02
CA ALA A 113 -4.16 12.16 -13.07
C ALA A 113 -4.78 10.76 -12.89
N ALA A 114 -3.97 9.74 -12.57
CA ALA A 114 -4.50 8.41 -12.32
C ALA A 114 -5.40 8.32 -11.06
N LEU A 115 -5.21 9.20 -10.07
CA LEU A 115 -6.07 9.23 -8.88
C LEU A 115 -7.50 9.68 -9.23
N GLU A 116 -7.63 10.64 -10.16
CA GLU A 116 -8.93 11.15 -10.62
C GLU A 116 -9.77 10.08 -11.33
N ASP A 117 -9.14 9.05 -11.90
CA ASP A 117 -9.84 7.92 -12.54
C ASP A 117 -10.56 7.01 -11.52
N GLY A 118 -10.34 7.19 -10.21
CA GLY A 118 -10.98 6.43 -9.15
C GLY A 118 -10.57 4.95 -9.08
N PRO A 119 -11.40 4.07 -8.49
CA PRO A 119 -11.11 2.62 -8.40
C PRO A 119 -10.90 1.97 -9.78
N LEU A 120 -10.17 0.85 -9.81
CA LEU A 120 -9.99 0.08 -11.04
C LEU A 120 -11.32 -0.55 -11.49
N SER A 121 -11.45 -0.75 -12.81
CA SER A 121 -12.48 -1.63 -13.36
C SER A 121 -12.25 -3.08 -12.90
N ALA A 122 -13.28 -3.92 -12.95
CA ALA A 122 -13.14 -5.35 -12.63
C ALA A 122 -12.13 -6.06 -13.55
N GLU A 123 -12.07 -5.66 -14.83
CA GLU A 123 -11.11 -6.18 -15.81
C GLU A 123 -9.68 -5.79 -15.44
N ASP A 124 -9.43 -4.51 -15.14
CA ASP A 124 -8.10 -4.04 -14.76
C ASP A 124 -7.67 -4.62 -13.42
N HIS A 125 -8.60 -4.77 -12.48
CA HIS A 125 -8.32 -5.44 -11.21
C HIS A 125 -7.88 -6.90 -11.44
N ALA A 126 -8.61 -7.66 -12.27
CA ALA A 126 -8.24 -9.03 -12.61
C ALA A 126 -6.89 -9.11 -13.34
N PHE A 127 -6.61 -8.16 -14.24
CA PHE A 127 -5.31 -8.01 -14.88
C PHE A 127 -4.19 -7.79 -13.87
N MET A 128 -4.39 -6.88 -12.91
CA MET A 128 -3.42 -6.60 -11.86
C MET A 128 -3.13 -7.83 -11.00
N CYS A 129 -4.16 -8.58 -10.60
CA CYS A 129 -4.02 -9.85 -9.88
C CYS A 129 -3.14 -10.85 -10.66
N LYS A 130 -3.42 -11.03 -11.96
CA LYS A 130 -2.66 -11.96 -12.82
C LYS A 130 -1.19 -11.57 -12.94
N VAL A 131 -0.89 -10.28 -13.11
CA VAL A 131 0.49 -9.80 -13.13
C VAL A 131 1.15 -9.99 -11.77
N GLY A 132 0.41 -9.71 -10.69
CA GLY A 132 0.82 -9.93 -9.31
C GLY A 132 1.30 -11.35 -9.05
N ASP A 133 0.52 -12.35 -9.48
CA ASP A 133 0.85 -13.77 -9.34
C ASP A 133 2.11 -14.16 -10.10
N ALA A 134 2.27 -13.63 -11.32
CA ALA A 134 3.47 -13.84 -12.13
C ALA A 134 4.73 -13.21 -11.51
N VAL A 135 4.59 -12.09 -10.81
CA VAL A 135 5.71 -11.44 -10.11
C VAL A 135 6.02 -12.13 -8.78
N HIS A 136 4.99 -12.57 -8.03
CA HIS A 136 5.16 -13.23 -6.73
C HIS A 136 5.87 -14.59 -6.82
N SER A 137 5.44 -15.42 -7.79
CA SER A 137 6.00 -16.76 -8.03
C SER A 137 7.50 -16.77 -8.33
N LYS A 138 8.05 -15.66 -8.85
CA LYS A 138 9.51 -15.48 -9.04
C LYS A 138 10.30 -15.49 -7.73
N LYS A 139 9.74 -14.98 -6.62
CA LYS A 139 10.47 -14.93 -5.34
C LYS A 139 10.63 -16.32 -4.73
N LYS A 140 9.65 -17.20 -4.91
CA LYS A 140 9.66 -18.58 -4.36
C LYS A 140 10.71 -19.49 -5.03
N LEU A 141 11.20 -19.11 -6.22
CA LEU A 141 12.20 -19.85 -6.99
C LEU A 141 13.63 -19.29 -6.84
N LEU A 142 13.80 -18.19 -6.11
CA LEU A 142 15.08 -17.50 -5.92
C LEU A 142 15.41 -17.27 -4.44
N GLY A 143 14.62 -17.83 -3.52
CA GLY A 143 14.78 -17.74 -2.08
C GLY A 143 14.97 -19.11 -1.45
#